data_AF-A0A8T6Z429-F1
#
_entry.id   AF-A0A8T6Z429-F1
#
_cell.length_a   1.000
_cell.length_b   1.000
_cell.length_c   1.000
_cell.angle_alpha   90.00
_cell.angle_beta   90.00
_cell.angle_gamma   90.00
#
_symmetry.space_group_name_H-M   'P 1'
#
loop_
_entity.id
_entity.type
_entity.pdbx_description
1 polymer ?
#
loop_
_entity_poly.entity_id
_entity_poly.type
_entity_poly.pdbx_seq_one_letter_code
_entity_poly.pdbx_strand_id
1 'polypeptide(L)'
;MSRDKLRLPEYLQHILDAIGRIDRYTKGMDKRAFESDELVRDAVIRNIEITGIAARFEDAAVWPRPLRSQPSRNNPSPHASQYSAH
;
A
#
# COMPACT_ATOMS: atom_id res chain seq x y z
N MET A 1 -13.48 -2.18 -23.83
CA MET A 1 -13.05 -0.91 -23.20
C MET A 1 -12.21 -1.24 -21.97
N SER A 2 -10.95 -0.78 -21.90
CA SER A 2 -10.00 -1.17 -20.83
C SER A 2 -10.49 -0.70 -19.46
N ARG A 3 -10.49 -1.58 -18.45
CA ARG A 3 -10.86 -1.28 -17.05
C ARG A 3 -10.07 -0.10 -16.47
N ASP A 4 -8.89 0.16 -17.01
CA ASP A 4 -7.93 1.14 -16.51
C ASP A 4 -8.42 2.59 -16.62
N LYS A 5 -9.24 2.91 -17.63
CA LYS A 5 -9.78 4.28 -17.80
C LYS A 5 -10.85 4.64 -16.78
N LEU A 6 -11.56 3.66 -16.22
CA LEU A 6 -12.62 3.90 -15.23
C LEU A 6 -12.06 4.20 -13.83
N ARG A 7 -10.85 3.73 -13.52
CA ARG A 7 -10.27 3.86 -12.17
C ARG A 7 -9.38 5.09 -11.98
N LEU A 8 -8.88 5.70 -13.06
CA LEU A 8 -7.99 6.87 -12.97
C LEU A 8 -8.58 8.03 -12.13
N PRO A 9 -9.86 8.43 -12.29
CA PRO A 9 -10.44 9.46 -11.45
C PRO A 9 -10.48 9.09 -9.95
N GLU A 10 -10.74 7.82 -9.64
CA GLU A 10 -10.82 7.30 -8.27
C GLU A 10 -9.43 7.32 -7.61
N TYR A 11 -8.38 6.93 -8.34
CA TYR A 11 -7.00 7.01 -7.86
C TYR A 11 -6.55 8.47 -7.64
N LEU A 12 -6.89 9.38 -8.55
CA LEU A 12 -6.62 10.80 -8.38
C LEU A 12 -7.33 11.36 -7.14
N GLN A 13 -8.58 10.96 -6.91
CA GLN A 13 -9.31 11.37 -5.71
C GLN A 13 -8.62 10.87 -4.42
N HIS A 14 -8.16 9.62 -4.38
CA HIS A 14 -7.42 9.11 -3.22
C HIS A 14 -6.12 9.87 -2.96
N ILE A 15 -5.41 10.27 -4.01
CA ILE A 15 -4.20 11.09 -3.89
C ILE A 15 -4.54 12.47 -3.32
N LEU A 16 -5.59 13.12 -3.84
CA LEU A 16 -6.05 14.43 -3.35
C LEU A 16 -6.49 14.35 -1.87
N ASP A 17 -7.21 13.31 -1.50
CA ASP A 17 -7.66 13.10 -0.12
C ASP A 17 -6.48 12.89 0.84
N ALA A 18 -5.46 12.13 0.41
CA ALA A 18 -4.24 11.89 1.19
C ALA A 18 -3.43 13.18 1.37
N ILE A 19 -3.24 13.97 0.31
CA ILE A 19 -2.59 15.28 0.38
C ILE A 19 -3.36 16.22 1.32
N GLY A 20 -4.70 16.27 1.20
CA GLY A 20 -5.53 17.10 2.06
C GLY A 20 -5.47 16.70 3.54
N ARG A 21 -5.27 15.41 3.85
CA ARG A 21 -5.04 14.95 5.24
C ARG A 21 -3.69 15.40 5.75
N ILE A 22 -2.63 15.25 4.96
CA ILE A 22 -1.28 15.69 5.31
C ILE A 22 -1.29 17.19 5.64
N ASP A 23 -1.88 18.01 4.76
CA ASP A 23 -2.00 19.46 4.99
C ASP A 23 -2.71 19.77 6.30
N ARG A 24 -3.85 19.11 6.59
CA ARG A 24 -4.57 19.32 7.86
C ARG A 24 -3.76 18.92 9.09
N TYR A 25 -2.98 17.84 9.03
CA TYR A 25 -2.18 17.38 10.16
C TYR A 25 -0.98 18.27 10.43
N THR A 26 -0.39 18.87 9.39
CA THR A 26 0.80 19.72 9.53
C THR A 26 0.48 21.21 9.58
N LYS A 27 -0.78 21.61 9.40
CA LYS A 27 -1.20 23.02 9.37
C LYS A 27 -0.84 23.75 10.66
N GLY A 28 -0.07 24.82 10.52
CA GLY A 28 0.36 25.66 11.65
C GLY A 28 1.43 25.02 12.53
N MET A 29 1.95 23.84 12.16
CA MET A 29 3.09 23.24 12.82
C MET A 29 4.38 23.81 12.24
N ASP A 30 5.30 24.18 13.13
CA ASP A 30 6.68 24.42 12.74
C ASP A 30 7.46 23.10 12.66
N LYS A 31 8.72 23.18 12.21
CA LYS A 31 9.59 22.02 12.06
C LYS A 31 9.81 21.27 13.38
N ARG A 32 9.97 21.98 14.50
CA ARG A 32 10.26 21.36 15.80
C ARG A 32 9.05 20.62 16.33
N ALA A 33 7.87 21.24 16.22
CA ALA A 33 6.59 20.63 16.56
C ALA A 33 6.39 19.34 15.77
N PHE A 34 6.61 19.38 14.45
CA PHE A 34 6.52 18.19 13.59
C PHE A 34 7.53 17.09 13.96
N GLU A 35 8.78 17.45 14.23
CA GLU A 35 9.82 16.48 14.62
C GLU A 35 9.53 15.83 15.99
N SER A 36 8.88 16.57 16.90
CA SER A 36 8.54 16.08 18.23
C SER A 36 7.27 15.23 18.28
N ASP A 37 6.38 15.35 17.28
CA ASP A 37 5.12 14.62 17.23
C ASP A 37 5.25 13.36 16.36
N GLU A 38 5.42 12.22 17.02
CA GLU A 38 5.51 10.90 16.35
C GLU A 38 4.21 10.50 15.66
N LEU A 39 3.05 10.81 16.24
CA LEU A 39 1.75 10.44 15.67
C LEU A 39 1.48 11.19 14.36
N VAL A 40 1.83 12.48 14.31
CA VAL A 40 1.70 13.27 13.08
C VAL A 40 2.65 12.74 12.00
N ARG A 41 3.89 12.39 12.36
CA ARG A 41 4.85 11.80 11.40
C ARG A 41 4.35 10.47 10.84
N ASP A 42 3.87 9.57 11.70
CA ASP A 42 3.30 8.29 11.28
C ASP A 42 2.08 8.48 10.37
N ALA A 43 1.21 9.43 10.72
CA ALA A 43 0.06 9.77 9.90
C ALA A 43 0.47 10.30 8.52
N VAL A 44 1.50 11.16 8.44
CA VAL A 44 2.01 11.69 7.17
C VAL A 44 2.63 10.58 6.32
N ILE A 45 3.50 9.75 6.88
CA ILE A 45 4.13 8.61 6.19
C ILE A 45 3.04 7.69 5.62
N ARG A 46 2.02 7.39 6.41
CA ARG A 46 0.91 6.54 5.97
C ARG A 46 0.13 7.11 4.79
N ASN A 47 -0.12 8.42 4.77
CA ASN A 47 -0.81 9.06 3.65
C ASN A 47 0.06 9.09 2.36
N ILE A 48 1.39 9.16 2.50
CA ILE A 48 2.31 9.03 1.36
C ILE A 48 2.27 7.60 0.79
N GLU A 49 2.22 6.56 1.63
CA GLU A 49 2.07 5.18 1.16
C GLU A 49 0.77 4.96 0.39
N ILE A 50 -0.35 5.50 0.89
CA ILE A 50 -1.66 5.43 0.21
C ILE A 50 -1.59 6.07 -1.18
N THR A 51 -0.90 7.22 -1.29
CA THR A 51 -0.65 7.90 -2.57
C THR A 51 0.19 7.03 -3.51
N GLY A 52 1.26 6.41 -3.00
CA GLY A 52 2.12 5.52 -3.77
C GLY A 52 1.40 4.27 -4.28
N ILE A 53 0.46 3.73 -3.50
CA ILE A 53 -0.38 2.60 -3.91
C ILE A 53 -1.38 3.02 -4.99
N ALA A 54 -2.04 4.17 -4.81
CA ALA A 54 -2.96 4.72 -5.82
C ALA A 54 -2.25 4.99 -7.15
N ALA A 55 -1.00 5.48 -7.12
CA ALA A 55 -0.19 5.74 -8.30
C ALA A 55 0.28 4.46 -9.03
N ARG A 56 0.40 3.32 -8.33
CA ARG A 56 0.76 2.03 -8.92
C ARG A 56 -0.45 1.28 -9.50
N PHE A 57 -1.67 1.78 -9.29
CA PHE A 57 -2.92 1.14 -9.72
C PHE A 57 -3.15 -0.27 -9.14
N GLU A 58 -2.35 -0.67 -8.15
CA GLU A 58 -2.43 -1.98 -7.50
C GLU A 58 -3.42 -1.89 -6.34
N ASP A 59 -4.42 -2.77 -6.33
CA ASP A 59 -5.58 -2.73 -5.43
C ASP A 59 -5.23 -2.30 -3.99
N ALA A 60 -5.71 -1.11 -3.61
CA ALA A 60 -5.55 -0.52 -2.28
C ALA A 60 -6.15 -1.37 -1.13
N ALA A 61 -6.85 -2.45 -1.47
CA ALA A 61 -7.40 -3.45 -0.55
C ALA A 61 -6.34 -4.37 0.10
N VAL A 62 -5.06 -4.21 -0.22
CA VAL A 62 -3.97 -5.08 0.28
C VAL A 62 -3.39 -4.63 1.63
N TRP A 63 -3.88 -3.56 2.28
CA TRP A 63 -3.40 -3.14 3.60
C TRP A 63 -4.49 -3.03 4.69
N PRO A 64 -4.24 -3.53 5.93
CA PRO A 64 -3.00 -4.13 6.41
C PRO A 64 -2.88 -5.61 6.09
N ARG A 65 -1.75 -6.03 5.48
CA ARG A 65 -1.31 -7.42 5.64
C ARG A 65 -0.68 -7.53 7.04
N PRO A 66 -1.22 -8.37 7.94
CA PRO A 66 -0.44 -8.79 9.09
C PRO A 66 0.85 -9.44 8.57
N LEU A 67 1.98 -9.20 9.25
CA LEU A 67 3.24 -9.93 9.04
C LEU A 67 3.11 -11.40 9.47
N ARG A 68 2.04 -12.10 9.10
CA ARG A 68 1.90 -13.53 9.35
C ARG A 68 2.52 -14.25 8.17
N SER A 69 3.74 -14.71 8.41
CA SER A 69 4.49 -15.76 7.70
C SER A 69 4.03 -16.00 6.27
N GLN A 70 4.70 -15.37 5.30
CA GLN A 70 4.64 -15.85 3.93
C GLN A 70 5.00 -17.35 3.97
N PRO A 71 4.16 -18.28 3.48
CA PRO A 71 4.62 -19.64 3.29
C PRO A 71 5.82 -19.55 2.34
N SER A 72 6.95 -20.07 2.82
CA SER A 72 8.19 -20.19 2.07
C SER A 72 7.86 -20.63 0.64
N ARG A 73 8.26 -19.83 -0.35
CA ARG A 73 8.10 -20.12 -1.78
C ARG A 73 8.91 -21.34 -2.25
N ASN A 74 9.36 -22.18 -1.32
CA ASN A 74 10.05 -23.44 -1.56
C ASN A 74 9.18 -24.61 -1.08
N ASN A 75 8.12 -24.90 -1.84
CA ASN A 75 7.55 -26.25 -1.87
C ASN A 75 7.69 -26.75 -3.32
N PRO A 76 8.63 -27.67 -3.62
CA PRO A 76 8.68 -28.28 -4.95
C PRO A 76 7.39 -29.08 -5.16
N SER A 77 6.73 -28.87 -6.30
CA SER A 77 5.50 -29.56 -6.68
C SER A 77 5.57 -31.08 -6.51
N PRO A 78 4.49 -31.75 -6.09
CA PRO A 78 4.41 -33.20 -5.99
C PRO A 78 4.20 -33.81 -7.39
N HIS A 79 5.22 -33.78 -8.23
CA HIS A 79 5.25 -34.51 -9.51
C HIS A 79 6.46 -35.44 -9.64
N ALA A 80 7.01 -35.90 -8.52
CA ALA A 80 8.02 -36.95 -8.49
C ALA A 80 7.45 -38.26 -7.92
N SER A 81 6.41 -38.82 -8.54
CA SER A 81 5.93 -40.19 -8.28
C SER A 81 4.93 -40.65 -9.35
N GLN A 82 5.27 -40.62 -10.64
CA GLN A 82 4.45 -41.28 -11.69
C GLN A 82 5.24 -41.97 -12.81
N TYR A 83 6.52 -42.31 -12.60
CA TYR A 83 7.19 -43.27 -13.48
C TYR A 83 7.79 -44.41 -12.65
N SER A 84 6.92 -45.39 -12.38
CA SER A 84 7.32 -46.78 -12.20
C SER A 84 6.38 -47.62 -13.06
N ALA A 85 6.83 -47.97 -14.26
CA ALA A 85 6.27 -49.04 -15.08
C ALA A 85 7.32 -49.45 -16.12
N HIS A 86 7.75 -50.71 -16.01
CA HIS A 86 8.66 -51.51 -16.83
C HIS A 86 10.13 -51.55 -16.41
#